data_AF-A0A3M8EF64-F1
#
_entry.id   AF-A0A3M8EF64-F1
#
_cell.length_a   1.000
_cell.length_b   1.000
_cell.length_c   1.000
_cell.angle_alpha   90.00
_cell.angle_beta   90.00
_cell.angle_gamma   90.00
#
_symmetry.space_group_name_H-M   'P 1'
#
loop_
_entity.id
_entity.type
_entity.pdbx_description
1 polymer ?
#
loop_
_entity_poly.entity_id
_entity_poly.type
_entity_poly.pdbx_seq_one_letter_code
_entity_poly.pdbx_strand_id
1 'polypeptide(L)'
;MKRAYQSFTLPLFIFASCFISCEKEIEFKGKITDPLVVVNALLTPDSVVSLHLSQSRFVLGEIASFNPISNAIVSVFANDDLKEQLSRGENGLYRGTYLPMPGDHIKIEVVAEGFSRVTSQTRIPKKPRVVVNDSTVTVQEEEYSNPYQANTVTKTTSRNMRLQLRLTDAAHEENYYFIKASQYFSDNGTLITERKVGLKLSEVLKNNITDTGNIFEGIFGDEEESDRTDNLFSDLFVDGKDILFDFSLSDILESATYVNGEEINDGNSSREEVTVEYIIEIGEISKDMYHYLISGNKALNAEDYGPFAEPVQVYSNIDNGVGILGAYTTYRFSSRFKSNYLPYYFPH
;
A
#
# COMPACT_ATOMS: atom_id res chain seq x y z
N MET A 1 -30.13 -85.31 -11.32
CA MET A 1 -30.09 -84.51 -12.56
C MET A 1 -29.62 -83.11 -12.14
N LYS A 2 -28.37 -82.68 -12.38
CA LYS A 2 -27.90 -81.88 -13.56
C LYS A 2 -28.98 -80.87 -14.00
N ARG A 3 -28.81 -79.55 -13.98
CA ARG A 3 -27.65 -78.71 -14.36
C ARG A 3 -27.76 -77.30 -13.74
N ALA A 4 -26.59 -76.70 -13.54
CA ALA A 4 -26.34 -75.31 -13.17
C ALA A 4 -26.66 -74.31 -14.32
N TYR A 5 -26.92 -73.05 -13.98
CA TYR A 5 -26.45 -71.89 -14.75
C TYR A 5 -25.91 -70.82 -13.79
N GLN A 6 -24.78 -70.24 -14.19
CA GLN A 6 -23.81 -69.51 -13.40
C GLN A 6 -24.14 -68.01 -13.27
N SER A 7 -23.70 -67.45 -12.15
CA SER A 7 -23.67 -66.03 -11.82
C SER A 7 -22.76 -65.21 -12.75
N PHE A 8 -23.13 -63.96 -13.01
CA PHE A 8 -22.17 -62.92 -13.41
C PHE A 8 -22.46 -61.64 -12.60
N THR A 9 -22.03 -61.65 -11.34
CA THR A 9 -21.85 -60.43 -10.54
C THR A 9 -20.52 -59.82 -10.97
N LEU A 10 -20.55 -58.68 -11.66
CA LEU A 10 -19.39 -57.85 -11.94
C LEU A 10 -19.14 -56.98 -10.70
N PRO A 11 -18.10 -57.19 -9.88
CA PRO A 11 -17.81 -56.25 -8.82
C PRO A 11 -17.08 -55.06 -9.43
N LEU A 12 -17.64 -53.89 -9.17
CA LEU A 12 -17.10 -52.55 -9.43
C LEU A 12 -15.73 -52.40 -8.73
N PHE A 13 -14.65 -52.85 -9.37
CA PHE A 13 -13.27 -52.59 -8.92
C PHE A 13 -12.84 -51.22 -9.46
N ILE A 14 -13.47 -50.16 -8.95
CA ILE A 14 -13.13 -48.78 -9.25
C ILE A 14 -12.85 -48.08 -7.91
N PHE A 15 -11.63 -47.54 -7.82
CA PHE A 15 -11.23 -46.49 -6.89
C PHE A 15 -11.24 -46.83 -5.39
N ALA A 16 -10.23 -47.60 -4.98
CA ALA A 16 -9.67 -47.49 -3.63
C ALA A 16 -8.16 -47.26 -3.71
N SER A 17 -7.73 -46.32 -4.56
CA SER A 17 -6.42 -45.68 -4.40
C SER A 17 -6.59 -44.70 -3.24
N CYS A 18 -6.44 -45.24 -2.03
CA CYS A 18 -6.36 -44.48 -0.81
C CYS A 18 -5.27 -43.41 -1.00
N PHE A 19 -5.68 -42.15 -1.12
CA PHE A 19 -4.83 -41.00 -0.86
C PHE A 19 -4.54 -41.00 0.65
N ILE A 20 -3.70 -41.93 1.10
CA ILE A 20 -3.06 -41.82 2.41
C ILE A 20 -1.98 -40.77 2.19
N SER A 21 -2.32 -39.50 2.37
CA SER A 21 -1.31 -38.47 2.62
C SER A 21 -0.66 -38.86 3.94
N CYS A 22 0.41 -39.64 3.87
CA CYS A 22 1.33 -39.84 4.98
C CYS A 22 2.10 -38.54 5.16
N GLU A 23 1.43 -37.51 5.69
CA GLU A 23 2.11 -36.36 6.25
C GLU A 23 2.81 -36.83 7.51
N LYS A 24 4.13 -37.01 7.40
CA LYS A 24 4.96 -37.23 8.56
C LYS A 24 5.11 -35.89 9.25
N GLU A 25 4.33 -35.68 10.31
CA GLU A 25 4.50 -34.54 11.20
C GLU A 25 5.92 -34.62 11.79
N ILE A 26 6.80 -33.73 11.33
CA ILE A 26 8.15 -33.63 11.85
C ILE A 26 8.02 -32.94 13.20
N GLU A 27 7.92 -33.72 14.28
CA GLU A 27 8.00 -33.18 15.63
C GLU A 27 9.31 -32.41 15.80
N PHE A 28 9.19 -31.10 15.99
CA PHE A 28 10.34 -30.26 16.29
C PHE A 28 10.89 -30.60 17.68
N LYS A 29 12.06 -31.25 17.70
CA LYS A 29 12.76 -31.63 18.95
C LYS A 29 13.73 -30.57 19.46
N GLY A 30 13.72 -29.37 18.86
CA GLY A 30 14.55 -28.25 19.28
C GLY A 30 13.96 -27.50 20.47
N LYS A 31 14.72 -26.54 21.01
CA LYS A 31 14.23 -25.64 22.05
C LYS A 31 13.29 -24.62 21.43
N ILE A 32 12.04 -24.56 21.91
CA ILE A 32 11.14 -23.45 21.59
C ILE A 32 11.77 -22.19 22.19
N THR A 33 12.03 -21.18 21.36
CA THR A 33 12.54 -19.89 21.81
C THR A 33 11.43 -19.13 22.53
N ASP A 34 11.76 -18.48 23.63
CA ASP A 34 10.82 -17.62 24.34
C ASP A 34 10.30 -16.52 23.39
N PRO A 35 9.01 -16.17 23.45
CA PRO A 35 8.46 -15.13 22.57
C PRO A 35 9.15 -13.79 22.81
N LEU A 36 9.30 -13.02 21.75
CA LEU A 36 9.81 -11.65 21.78
C LEU A 36 8.64 -10.67 21.79
N VAL A 37 8.86 -9.47 22.33
CA VAL A 37 7.93 -8.35 22.16
C VAL A 37 8.00 -7.88 20.72
N VAL A 38 6.85 -7.81 20.07
CA VAL A 38 6.66 -7.23 18.75
C VAL A 38 6.12 -5.82 18.92
N VAL A 39 6.82 -4.82 18.37
CA VAL A 39 6.37 -3.43 18.37
C VAL A 39 6.10 -3.00 16.94
N ASN A 40 4.89 -2.55 16.65
CA ASN A 40 4.55 -1.98 15.34
C ASN A 40 3.97 -0.57 15.51
N ALA A 41 4.64 0.42 14.94
CA ALA A 41 4.26 1.83 15.01
C ALA A 41 4.66 2.55 13.72
N LEU A 42 3.74 3.35 13.18
CA LEU A 42 3.98 4.26 12.07
C LEU A 42 3.60 5.67 12.53
N LEU A 43 4.60 6.50 12.75
CA LEU A 43 4.44 7.84 13.26
C LEU A 43 4.28 8.86 12.13
N THR A 44 3.41 9.84 12.32
CA THR A 44 3.20 10.93 11.37
C THR A 44 2.77 12.18 12.14
N PRO A 45 3.13 13.39 11.68
CA PRO A 45 2.66 14.64 12.28
C PRO A 45 1.13 14.80 12.32
N ASP A 46 0.40 14.06 11.48
CA ASP A 46 -1.06 14.18 11.36
C ASP A 46 -1.84 13.35 12.39
N SER A 47 -1.15 12.56 13.24
CA SER A 47 -1.79 11.74 14.27
C SER A 47 -0.95 11.67 15.54
N VAL A 48 -1.62 11.50 16.67
CA VAL A 48 -0.94 11.21 17.94
C VAL A 48 -0.13 9.92 17.86
N VAL A 49 0.91 9.83 18.69
CA VAL A 49 1.71 8.61 18.81
C VAL A 49 0.84 7.43 19.24
N SER A 50 0.92 6.35 18.46
CA SER A 50 0.26 5.07 18.76
C SER A 50 1.10 3.90 18.29
N LEU A 51 1.04 2.79 19.02
CA LEU A 51 1.72 1.56 18.66
C LEU A 51 0.90 0.33 19.02
N HIS A 52 1.19 -0.78 18.37
CA HIS A 52 0.61 -2.08 18.66
C HIS A 52 1.68 -3.01 19.24
N LEU A 53 1.35 -3.67 20.35
CA LEU A 53 2.20 -4.65 21.01
C LEU A 53 1.61 -6.06 20.95
N SER A 54 2.42 -7.01 20.49
CA SER A 54 2.09 -8.43 20.52
C SER A 54 3.31 -9.29 20.86
N GLN A 55 3.08 -10.58 21.01
CA GLN A 55 4.13 -11.58 21.16
C GLN A 55 4.48 -12.18 19.81
N SER A 56 5.78 -12.39 19.58
CA SER A 56 6.24 -13.13 18.42
C SER A 56 5.81 -14.60 18.53
N ARG A 57 5.86 -15.30 17.39
CA ARG A 57 5.43 -16.69 17.31
C ARG A 57 6.59 -17.60 16.98
N PHE A 58 6.44 -18.85 17.39
CA PHE A 58 7.32 -19.90 16.93
C PHE A 58 7.00 -20.24 15.47
N VAL A 59 8.01 -20.23 14.61
CA VAL A 59 7.89 -20.35 13.14
C VAL A 59 7.25 -21.67 12.71
N LEU A 60 7.45 -22.76 13.49
CA LEU A 60 6.87 -24.08 13.21
C LEU A 60 5.64 -24.39 14.09
N GLY A 61 5.04 -23.37 14.72
CA GLY A 61 3.82 -23.52 15.52
C GLY A 61 2.54 -23.49 14.68
N GLU A 62 1.39 -23.75 15.31
CA GLU A 62 0.07 -23.61 14.67
C GLU A 62 -0.10 -22.22 14.04
N ILE A 63 -0.92 -22.08 12.99
CA ILE A 63 -1.33 -20.80 12.41
C ILE A 63 -2.54 -20.27 13.20
N ALA A 64 -2.43 -19.07 13.77
CA ALA A 64 -3.37 -18.47 14.74
C ALA A 64 -3.17 -16.94 14.81
N SER A 65 -3.96 -16.22 15.61
CA SER A 65 -3.74 -14.79 15.84
C SER A 65 -2.48 -14.54 16.70
N PHE A 66 -1.87 -13.36 16.55
CA PHE A 66 -0.80 -12.92 17.45
C PHE A 66 -1.39 -12.59 18.83
N ASN A 67 -0.71 -13.01 19.90
CA ASN A 67 -1.14 -12.69 21.27
C ASN A 67 -0.84 -11.22 21.59
N PRO A 68 -1.84 -10.38 21.91
CA PRO A 68 -1.60 -8.98 22.25
C PRO A 68 -0.97 -8.82 23.64
N ILE A 69 -0.07 -7.85 23.81
CA ILE A 69 0.51 -7.51 25.12
C ILE A 69 -0.29 -6.36 25.73
N SER A 70 -1.11 -6.64 26.73
CA SER A 70 -2.04 -5.68 27.35
C SER A 70 -1.57 -5.08 28.67
N ASN A 71 -0.43 -5.51 29.20
CA ASN A 71 0.10 -5.14 30.51
C ASN A 71 1.50 -4.51 30.40
N ALA A 72 1.71 -3.64 29.41
CA ALA A 72 2.96 -2.93 29.22
C ALA A 72 2.89 -1.49 29.74
N ILE A 73 4.00 -1.00 30.26
CA ILE A 73 4.27 0.44 30.43
C ILE A 73 5.02 0.89 29.19
N VAL A 74 4.43 1.82 28.45
CA VAL A 74 5.01 2.37 27.22
C VAL A 74 5.32 3.85 27.44
N SER A 75 6.58 4.21 27.50
CA SER A 75 7.04 5.59 27.67
C SER A 75 7.48 6.17 26.33
N VAL A 76 7.03 7.39 26.01
CA VAL A 76 7.39 8.11 24.79
C VAL A 76 8.20 9.34 25.15
N PHE A 77 9.35 9.46 24.51
CA PHE A 77 10.24 10.60 24.60
C PHE A 77 10.30 11.30 23.26
N ALA A 78 10.26 12.62 23.25
CA ALA A 78 10.49 13.42 22.05
C ALA A 78 11.60 14.44 22.33
N ASN A 79 12.67 14.37 21.54
CA ASN A 79 13.88 15.19 21.71
C ASN A 79 14.46 15.04 23.14
N ASP A 80 14.61 13.79 23.58
CA ASP A 80 15.12 13.36 24.91
C ASP A 80 14.24 13.69 26.13
N ASP A 81 13.16 14.46 25.96
CA ASP A 81 12.20 14.72 27.02
C ASP A 81 11.12 13.63 27.08
N LEU A 82 10.86 13.08 28.27
CA LEU A 82 9.69 12.23 28.51
C LEU A 82 8.41 13.06 28.29
N LYS A 83 7.61 12.72 27.27
CA LYS A 83 6.37 13.41 26.96
C LYS A 83 5.19 12.78 27.66
N GLU A 84 5.06 11.46 27.59
CA GLU A 84 3.94 10.75 28.19
C GLU A 84 4.21 9.25 28.36
N GLN A 85 3.35 8.60 29.13
CA GLN A 85 3.14 7.16 29.06
C GLN A 85 1.84 6.89 28.31
N LEU A 86 1.88 6.01 27.32
CA LEU A 86 0.72 5.74 26.48
C LEU A 86 -0.38 5.06 27.28
N SER A 87 -1.63 5.45 26.99
CA SER A 87 -2.80 4.79 27.54
C SER A 87 -3.07 3.49 26.79
N ARG A 88 -3.37 2.44 27.54
CA ARG A 88 -3.76 1.14 27.00
C ARG A 88 -5.13 1.23 26.30
N GLY A 89 -5.20 0.72 25.08
CA GLY A 89 -6.43 0.42 24.35
C GLY A 89 -6.71 -1.08 24.26
N GLU A 90 -7.55 -1.47 23.31
CA GLU A 90 -7.91 -2.87 23.07
C GLU A 90 -6.87 -3.57 22.16
N ASN A 91 -6.81 -4.91 22.25
CA ASN A 91 -6.00 -5.75 21.34
C ASN A 91 -4.53 -5.33 21.22
N GLY A 92 -3.89 -4.91 22.32
CA GLY A 92 -2.47 -4.54 22.30
C GLY A 92 -2.18 -3.15 21.73
N LEU A 93 -3.21 -2.35 21.42
CA LEU A 93 -3.06 -0.95 21.05
C LEU A 93 -2.67 -0.11 22.29
N TYR A 94 -1.69 0.76 22.11
CA TYR A 94 -1.34 1.82 23.07
C TYR A 94 -1.36 3.15 22.34
N ARG A 95 -2.00 4.16 22.92
CA ARG A 95 -2.21 5.46 22.28
C ARG A 95 -1.98 6.59 23.27
N GLY A 96 -1.33 7.64 22.77
CA GLY A 96 -1.01 8.84 23.53
C GLY A 96 -1.88 10.02 23.14
N THR A 97 -1.38 11.18 23.51
CA THR A 97 -1.95 12.50 23.22
C THR A 97 -0.94 13.42 22.54
N TYR A 98 0.35 13.06 22.57
CA TYR A 98 1.42 13.79 21.92
C TYR A 98 1.26 13.72 20.40
N LEU A 99 1.16 14.88 19.77
CA LEU A 99 1.18 15.06 18.33
C LEU A 99 2.64 15.36 17.92
N PRO A 100 3.34 14.44 17.24
CA PRO A 100 4.73 14.63 16.88
C PRO A 100 4.87 15.74 15.81
N MET A 101 6.01 16.44 15.81
CA MET A 101 6.30 17.48 14.82
C MET A 101 7.35 17.00 13.81
N PRO A 102 7.34 17.52 12.57
CA PRO A 102 8.41 17.26 11.62
C PRO A 102 9.79 17.57 12.21
N GLY A 103 10.70 16.60 12.13
CA GLY A 103 12.06 16.69 12.69
C GLY A 103 12.23 16.17 14.12
N ASP A 104 11.14 15.87 14.84
CA ASP A 104 11.23 15.29 16.19
C ASP A 104 11.99 13.97 16.19
N HIS A 105 12.88 13.81 17.17
CA HIS A 105 13.48 12.52 17.51
C HIS A 105 12.60 11.80 18.52
N ILE A 106 11.90 10.75 18.10
CA ILE A 106 11.01 9.98 18.95
C ILE A 106 11.72 8.74 19.43
N LYS A 107 11.75 8.53 20.75
CA LYS A 107 12.19 7.29 21.38
C LYS A 107 11.03 6.67 22.15
N ILE A 108 10.89 5.36 22.04
CA ILE A 108 9.94 4.58 22.84
C ILE A 108 10.68 3.62 23.76
N GLU A 109 10.13 3.41 24.95
CA GLU A 109 10.56 2.37 25.89
C GLU A 109 9.36 1.55 26.34
N VAL A 110 9.44 0.23 26.17
CA VAL A 110 8.37 -0.71 26.51
C VAL A 110 8.88 -1.64 27.60
N VAL A 111 8.13 -1.70 28.71
CA VAL A 111 8.36 -2.64 29.81
C VAL A 111 7.10 -3.47 30.00
N ALA A 112 7.19 -4.77 29.76
CA ALA A 112 6.11 -5.73 29.97
C ALA A 112 6.59 -6.87 30.86
N GLU A 113 5.71 -7.40 31.70
CA GLU A 113 6.01 -8.52 32.59
C GLU A 113 6.41 -9.76 31.79
N GLY A 114 7.53 -10.40 32.18
CA GLY A 114 8.05 -11.58 31.50
C GLY A 114 8.93 -11.29 30.27
N PHE A 115 9.13 -10.02 29.90
CA PHE A 115 9.96 -9.64 28.76
C PHE A 115 11.10 -8.70 29.16
N SER A 116 12.16 -8.72 28.34
CA SER A 116 13.22 -7.72 28.45
C SER A 116 12.69 -6.33 28.07
N ARG A 117 13.28 -5.28 28.64
CA ARG A 117 12.98 -3.90 28.24
C ARG A 117 13.30 -3.72 26.76
N VAL A 118 12.31 -3.25 26.01
CA VAL A 118 12.43 -2.95 24.59
C VAL A 118 12.57 -1.46 24.37
N THR A 119 13.47 -1.08 23.46
CA THR A 119 13.68 0.32 23.06
C THR A 119 13.70 0.44 21.55
N SER A 120 13.29 1.59 21.05
CA SER A 120 13.47 1.95 19.65
C SER A 120 13.44 3.47 19.52
N GLN A 121 14.00 3.98 18.44
CA GLN A 121 13.95 5.39 18.11
C GLN A 121 13.81 5.59 16.61
N THR A 122 13.16 6.68 16.24
CA THR A 122 13.05 7.12 14.85
C THR A 122 12.97 8.64 14.80
N ARG A 123 13.20 9.20 13.62
CA ARG A 123 13.04 10.63 13.39
C ARG A 123 11.85 10.87 12.48
N ILE A 124 10.98 11.79 12.86
CA ILE A 124 9.89 12.23 11.99
C ILE A 124 10.51 12.97 10.79
N PRO A 125 10.31 12.50 9.55
CA PRO A 125 10.85 13.17 8.38
C PRO A 125 10.37 14.61 8.28
N LYS A 126 11.18 15.49 7.68
CA LYS A 126 10.72 16.84 7.37
C LYS A 126 9.61 16.75 6.32
N LYS A 127 8.78 17.78 6.21
CA LYS A 127 7.80 17.81 5.13
C LYS A 127 8.53 17.95 3.79
N PRO A 128 8.31 17.05 2.81
CA PRO A 128 8.97 17.14 1.52
C PRO A 128 8.60 18.44 0.81
N ARG A 129 9.59 19.12 0.24
CA ARG A 129 9.42 20.43 -0.42
C ARG A 129 8.93 20.23 -1.85
N VAL A 130 7.64 19.95 -1.98
CA VAL A 130 6.98 19.77 -3.28
C VAL A 130 6.23 21.04 -3.68
N VAL A 131 6.38 21.45 -4.93
CA VAL A 131 5.61 22.53 -5.56
C VAL A 131 4.99 22.07 -6.86
N VAL A 132 3.88 22.69 -7.26
CA VAL A 132 3.36 22.56 -8.63
C VAL A 132 4.29 23.34 -9.55
N ASN A 133 4.96 22.64 -10.47
CA ASN A 133 5.84 23.26 -11.47
C ASN A 133 5.06 23.69 -12.71
N ASP A 134 4.17 22.83 -13.18
CA ASP A 134 3.25 23.11 -14.29
C ASP A 134 1.95 22.32 -14.12
N SER A 135 0.85 22.86 -14.66
CA SER A 135 -0.42 22.15 -14.71
C SER A 135 -1.26 22.64 -15.88
N THR A 136 -1.79 21.71 -16.65
CA THR A 136 -2.75 22.00 -17.72
C THR A 136 -3.96 21.09 -17.60
N VAL A 137 -5.14 21.64 -17.90
CA VAL A 137 -6.39 20.89 -17.98
C VAL A 137 -7.02 21.19 -19.32
N THR A 138 -7.37 20.15 -20.06
CA THR A 138 -8.08 20.22 -21.33
C THR A 138 -9.37 19.43 -21.24
N VAL A 139 -10.46 20.00 -21.73
CA VAL A 139 -11.74 19.31 -21.88
C VAL A 139 -12.00 19.15 -23.37
N GLN A 140 -12.38 17.95 -23.79
CA GLN A 140 -12.62 17.59 -25.18
C GLN A 140 -13.91 16.78 -25.28
N GLU A 141 -14.68 17.05 -26.33
CA GLU A 141 -15.86 16.26 -26.69
C GLU A 141 -15.52 15.43 -27.94
N GLU A 142 -15.79 14.14 -27.86
CA GLU A 142 -15.63 13.21 -28.98
C GLU A 142 -16.97 12.57 -29.32
N GLU A 143 -17.23 12.40 -30.62
CA GLU A 143 -18.42 11.72 -31.12
C GLU A 143 -18.02 10.39 -31.78
N TYR A 144 -18.66 9.31 -31.36
CA TYR A 144 -18.50 7.97 -31.95
C TYR A 144 -19.81 7.50 -32.57
N SER A 145 -19.82 7.33 -33.89
CA SER A 145 -20.95 6.75 -34.64
C SER A 145 -20.91 5.23 -34.57
N ASN A 146 -21.97 4.60 -34.06
CA ASN A 146 -22.05 3.14 -33.96
C ASN A 146 -22.23 2.50 -35.35
N PRO A 147 -21.27 1.69 -35.84
CA PRO A 147 -21.36 1.11 -37.19
C PRO A 147 -22.43 0.02 -37.32
N TYR A 148 -22.93 -0.52 -36.20
CA TYR A 148 -23.93 -1.60 -36.16
C TYR A 148 -25.36 -1.10 -35.89
N GLN A 149 -25.52 0.16 -35.48
CA GLN A 149 -26.82 0.77 -35.19
C GLN A 149 -26.94 2.09 -35.96
N ALA A 150 -27.77 2.10 -37.00
CA ALA A 150 -27.96 3.29 -37.83
C ALA A 150 -28.47 4.46 -36.99
N ASN A 151 -27.93 5.65 -37.25
CA ASN A 151 -28.27 6.91 -36.57
C ASN A 151 -28.01 6.88 -35.05
N THR A 152 -27.12 6.02 -34.58
CA THR A 152 -26.69 6.00 -33.17
C THR A 152 -25.31 6.66 -33.03
N VAL A 153 -25.22 7.71 -32.21
CA VAL A 153 -23.98 8.43 -31.90
C VAL A 153 -23.80 8.51 -30.38
N THR A 154 -22.63 8.16 -29.88
CA THR A 154 -22.25 8.40 -28.48
C THR A 154 -21.36 9.63 -28.42
N LYS A 155 -21.75 10.62 -27.62
CA LYS A 155 -20.92 11.79 -27.31
C LYS A 155 -20.28 11.60 -25.94
N THR A 156 -18.96 11.77 -25.87
CA THR A 156 -18.21 11.65 -24.62
C THR A 156 -17.42 12.93 -24.40
N THR A 157 -17.67 13.60 -23.28
CA THR A 157 -16.86 14.71 -22.80
C THR A 157 -15.83 14.18 -21.82
N SER A 158 -14.55 14.35 -22.15
CA SER A 158 -13.42 13.91 -21.34
C SER A 158 -12.60 15.07 -20.82
N ARG A 159 -12.09 14.93 -19.61
CA ARG A 159 -11.11 15.82 -18.96
C ARG A 159 -9.76 15.15 -18.95
N ASN A 160 -8.76 15.82 -19.50
CA ASN A 160 -7.36 15.40 -19.41
C ASN A 160 -6.58 16.45 -18.62
N MET A 161 -5.90 16.02 -17.56
CA MET A 161 -5.02 16.84 -16.75
C MET A 161 -3.58 16.36 -16.87
N ARG A 162 -2.68 17.27 -17.25
CA ARG A 162 -1.24 17.07 -17.09
C ARG A 162 -0.77 17.90 -15.91
N LEU A 163 -0.06 17.27 -14.99
CA LEU A 163 0.45 17.90 -13.79
C LEU A 163 1.92 17.54 -13.64
N GLN A 164 2.77 18.54 -13.47
CA GLN A 164 4.16 18.35 -13.09
C GLN A 164 4.37 18.86 -11.66
N LEU A 165 4.71 17.96 -10.76
CA LEU A 165 5.16 18.31 -9.42
C LEU A 165 6.69 18.31 -9.39
N ARG A 166 7.28 19.20 -8.59
CA ARG A 166 8.72 19.28 -8.37
C ARG A 166 9.04 19.16 -6.90
N LEU A 167 9.83 18.15 -6.54
CA LEU A 167 10.41 17.98 -5.20
C LEU A 167 11.82 18.57 -5.21
N THR A 168 12.10 19.48 -4.30
CA THR A 168 13.47 19.95 -4.03
C THR A 168 14.02 19.15 -2.85
N ASP A 169 14.97 18.28 -3.16
CA ASP A 169 15.67 17.44 -2.20
C ASP A 169 16.76 18.22 -1.42
N ALA A 170 17.09 17.75 -0.21
CA ALA A 170 18.11 18.36 0.64
C ALA A 170 19.48 17.71 0.40
N ALA A 171 20.43 18.50 -0.10
CA ALA A 171 21.78 17.99 -0.36
C ALA A 171 22.46 17.41 0.89
N HIS A 172 23.18 16.30 0.71
CA HIS A 172 23.94 15.54 1.69
C HIS A 172 23.11 14.88 2.79
N GLU A 173 21.79 14.75 2.60
CA GLU A 173 20.92 13.87 3.37
C GLU A 173 20.58 12.65 2.49
N GLU A 174 20.45 11.45 3.07
CA GLU A 174 19.94 10.28 2.34
C GLU A 174 18.46 10.16 2.67
N ASN A 175 17.61 10.50 1.70
CA ASN A 175 16.17 10.54 1.85
C ASN A 175 15.49 9.38 1.12
N TYR A 176 14.38 8.94 1.72
CA TYR A 176 13.58 7.83 1.22
C TYR A 176 12.16 8.31 1.01
N TYR A 177 11.60 8.00 -0.15
CA TYR A 177 10.33 8.55 -0.58
C TYR A 177 9.33 7.47 -0.96
N PHE A 178 8.05 7.85 -0.91
CA PHE A 178 6.98 7.13 -1.57
C PHE A 178 6.07 8.07 -2.36
N ILE A 179 5.39 7.52 -3.37
CA ILE A 179 4.33 8.21 -4.10
C ILE A 179 3.08 7.34 -4.15
N LYS A 180 1.92 7.93 -3.92
CA LYS A 180 0.65 7.25 -4.14
C LYS A 180 -0.36 8.22 -4.71
N ALA A 181 -1.30 7.68 -5.47
CA ALA A 181 -2.43 8.44 -5.97
C ALA A 181 -3.72 7.67 -5.69
N SER A 182 -4.74 8.38 -5.22
CA SER A 182 -6.09 7.87 -5.00
C SER A 182 -7.09 8.76 -5.70
N GLN A 183 -8.20 8.17 -6.13
CA GLN A 183 -9.35 8.86 -6.69
C GLN A 183 -10.57 8.58 -5.83
N TYR A 184 -11.23 9.63 -5.37
CA TYR A 184 -12.43 9.58 -4.53
C TYR A 184 -13.62 10.07 -5.32
N PHE A 185 -14.75 9.37 -5.18
CA PHE A 185 -16.04 9.75 -5.74
C PHE A 185 -16.99 10.03 -4.59
N SER A 186 -17.63 11.19 -4.59
CA SER A 186 -18.56 11.58 -3.52
C SER A 186 -19.81 12.25 -4.07
N ASP A 187 -20.95 11.96 -3.46
CA ASP A 187 -22.21 12.69 -3.69
C ASP A 187 -22.55 13.51 -2.45
N ASN A 188 -22.78 14.81 -2.64
CA ASN A 188 -23.10 15.77 -1.57
C ASN A 188 -22.19 15.67 -0.33
N GLY A 189 -20.90 15.36 -0.53
CA GLY A 189 -19.90 15.20 0.53
C GLY A 189 -19.84 13.82 1.17
N THR A 190 -20.71 12.90 0.79
CA THR A 190 -20.67 11.49 1.22
C THR A 190 -19.81 10.69 0.26
N LEU A 191 -18.79 9.99 0.77
CA LEU A 191 -17.94 9.10 -0.03
C LEU A 191 -18.78 7.95 -0.59
N ILE A 192 -18.81 7.83 -1.92
CA ILE A 192 -19.40 6.69 -2.63
C ILE A 192 -18.36 5.57 -2.70
N THR A 193 -17.16 5.89 -3.19
CA THR A 193 -16.10 4.91 -3.42
C THR A 193 -14.73 5.58 -3.57
N GLU A 194 -13.68 4.80 -3.33
CA GLU A 194 -12.28 5.15 -3.53
C GLU A 194 -11.62 4.12 -4.45
N ARG A 195 -10.74 4.58 -5.34
CA ARG A 195 -9.87 3.74 -6.15
C ARG A 195 -8.42 4.19 -6.01
N LYS A 196 -7.52 3.22 -5.85
CA LYS A 196 -6.07 3.45 -6.01
C LYS A 196 -5.75 3.68 -7.49
N VAL A 197 -5.06 4.77 -7.78
CA VAL A 197 -4.54 5.04 -9.13
C VAL A 197 -3.21 4.31 -9.25
N GLY A 198 -3.12 3.36 -10.18
CA GLY A 198 -1.87 2.68 -10.49
C GLY A 198 -0.85 3.68 -11.00
N LEU A 199 0.31 3.72 -10.37
CA LEU A 199 1.44 4.56 -10.76
C LEU A 199 2.58 3.64 -11.19
N LYS A 200 3.17 3.94 -12.33
CA LYS A 200 4.46 3.37 -12.73
C LYS A 200 5.51 4.45 -12.54
N LEU A 201 6.44 4.26 -11.60
CA LEU A 201 7.47 5.26 -11.33
C LEU A 201 8.29 5.57 -12.58
N SER A 202 8.56 4.58 -13.44
CA SER A 202 9.22 4.78 -14.73
C SER A 202 8.49 5.75 -15.65
N GLU A 203 7.16 5.81 -15.62
CA GLU A 203 6.35 6.75 -16.40
C GLU A 203 6.28 8.14 -15.75
N VAL A 204 6.13 8.17 -14.42
CA VAL A 204 5.99 9.42 -13.65
C VAL A 204 7.32 10.18 -13.58
N LEU A 205 8.45 9.48 -13.52
CA LEU A 205 9.79 10.06 -13.38
C LEU A 205 10.54 10.22 -14.71
N LYS A 206 9.91 9.91 -15.85
CA LYS A 206 10.56 9.83 -17.16
C LYS A 206 11.33 11.08 -17.61
N ASN A 207 10.93 12.27 -17.13
CA ASN A 207 11.55 13.54 -17.52
C ASN A 207 12.74 13.96 -16.64
N ASN A 208 13.15 13.13 -15.68
CA ASN A 208 14.38 13.35 -14.93
C ASN A 208 15.58 12.85 -15.76
N ILE A 209 16.02 13.65 -16.72
CA ILE A 209 17.07 13.27 -17.68
C ILE A 209 18.35 14.04 -17.37
N THR A 210 19.48 13.34 -17.38
CA THR A 210 20.84 13.92 -17.39
C THR A 210 21.53 13.62 -18.72
N ASP A 211 22.76 14.11 -18.90
CA ASP A 211 23.59 13.80 -20.07
C ASP A 211 23.79 12.29 -20.32
N THR A 212 23.52 11.45 -19.32
CA THR A 212 23.64 9.98 -19.36
C THR A 212 22.31 9.24 -19.51
N GLY A 213 21.19 9.94 -19.71
CA GLY A 213 19.85 9.32 -19.83
C GLY A 213 18.94 9.59 -18.63
N ASN A 214 17.85 8.84 -18.49
CA ASN A 214 16.96 8.96 -17.34
C ASN A 214 17.65 8.40 -16.09
N ILE A 215 17.77 9.21 -15.04
CA ILE A 215 18.47 8.86 -13.81
C ILE A 215 17.84 7.71 -13.02
N PHE A 216 16.59 7.36 -13.31
CA PHE A 216 15.88 6.25 -12.66
C PHE A 216 15.69 5.00 -13.54
N GLU A 217 16.17 5.01 -14.79
CA GLU A 217 15.96 3.94 -15.78
C GLU A 217 16.54 2.59 -15.34
N GLY A 218 17.59 2.57 -14.51
CA GLY A 218 18.21 1.35 -13.98
C GLY A 218 17.74 0.94 -12.57
N ILE A 219 16.79 1.66 -11.99
CA ILE A 219 16.31 1.45 -10.61
C ILE A 219 14.99 0.67 -10.60
N PHE A 220 14.18 0.83 -11.64
CA PHE A 220 12.90 0.14 -11.78
C PHE A 220 13.07 -1.06 -12.71
N GLY A 221 12.72 -2.26 -12.23
CA GLY A 221 12.70 -3.45 -13.07
C GLY A 221 11.57 -3.37 -14.11
N ASP A 222 11.76 -4.04 -15.26
CA ASP A 222 10.72 -4.24 -16.30
C ASP A 222 9.62 -5.23 -15.85
N GLU A 223 9.36 -5.35 -14.55
CA GLU A 223 8.44 -6.35 -14.01
C GLU A 223 6.99 -5.89 -14.21
N GLU A 224 6.21 -6.73 -14.90
CA GLU A 224 4.81 -6.46 -15.26
C GLU A 224 3.84 -6.61 -14.06
N GLU A 225 4.29 -7.16 -12.93
CA GLU A 225 3.50 -7.29 -11.70
C GLU A 225 3.78 -6.13 -10.75
N SER A 226 2.72 -5.45 -10.29
CA SER A 226 2.87 -4.35 -9.34
C SER A 226 3.34 -4.88 -7.99
N ASP A 227 4.60 -4.66 -7.65
CA ASP A 227 5.16 -5.05 -6.37
C ASP A 227 4.78 -4.01 -5.30
N ARG A 228 4.67 -4.41 -4.03
CA ARG A 228 4.24 -3.51 -2.94
C ARG A 228 5.25 -2.39 -2.67
N THR A 229 6.42 -2.45 -3.32
CA THR A 229 7.51 -1.50 -3.18
C THR A 229 7.74 -0.63 -4.42
N ASP A 230 6.97 -0.82 -5.50
CA ASP A 230 7.14 -0.08 -6.76
C ASP A 230 6.98 1.43 -6.65
N ASN A 231 6.32 1.87 -5.58
CA ASN A 231 6.08 3.27 -5.29
C ASN A 231 7.13 3.89 -4.34
N LEU A 232 8.15 3.12 -3.94
CA LEU A 232 9.23 3.53 -3.05
C LEU A 232 10.51 3.79 -3.84
N PHE A 233 11.25 4.84 -3.48
CA PHE A 233 12.57 5.10 -4.04
C PHE A 233 13.45 5.86 -3.05
N SER A 234 14.76 5.80 -3.23
CA SER A 234 15.72 6.65 -2.52
C SER A 234 16.27 7.73 -3.44
N ASP A 235 16.78 8.80 -2.85
CA ASP A 235 17.46 9.90 -3.54
C ASP A 235 18.92 9.61 -3.91
N LEU A 236 19.39 8.38 -3.77
CA LEU A 236 20.80 7.99 -3.94
C LEU A 236 21.41 8.46 -5.29
N PHE A 237 20.56 8.70 -6.30
CA PHE A 237 20.95 9.14 -7.64
C PHE A 237 20.63 10.63 -7.93
N VAL A 238 20.07 11.35 -6.95
CA VAL A 238 19.53 12.71 -7.04
C VAL A 238 19.85 13.61 -5.85
N ASP A 239 20.85 13.26 -5.03
CA ASP A 239 21.29 14.08 -3.88
C ASP A 239 21.34 15.59 -4.19
N GLY A 240 20.42 16.34 -3.59
CA GLY A 240 20.28 17.79 -3.72
C GLY A 240 19.77 18.32 -5.06
N LYS A 241 19.29 17.44 -5.94
CA LYS A 241 18.69 17.81 -7.24
C LYS A 241 17.17 17.86 -7.15
N ASP A 242 16.57 18.69 -7.99
CA ASP A 242 15.13 18.70 -8.18
C ASP A 242 14.68 17.41 -8.87
N ILE A 243 13.63 16.78 -8.33
CA ILE A 243 12.96 15.62 -8.92
C ILE A 243 11.60 16.06 -9.47
N LEU A 244 11.36 15.77 -10.75
CA LEU A 244 10.12 16.07 -11.45
C LEU A 244 9.22 14.83 -11.50
N PHE A 245 7.93 15.03 -11.23
CA PHE A 245 6.91 13.97 -11.31
C PHE A 245 5.83 14.41 -12.29
N ASP A 246 5.70 13.70 -13.39
CA ASP A 246 4.77 13.97 -14.47
C ASP A 246 3.56 13.03 -14.39
N PHE A 247 2.41 13.59 -14.04
CA PHE A 247 1.14 12.87 -13.97
C PHE A 247 0.28 13.20 -15.18
N SER A 248 -0.36 12.18 -15.74
CA SER A 248 -1.37 12.29 -16.78
C SER A 248 -2.65 11.62 -16.28
N LEU A 249 -3.66 12.42 -15.94
CA LEU A 249 -4.93 11.95 -15.39
C LEU A 249 -6.03 12.19 -16.43
N SER A 250 -6.81 11.16 -16.75
CA SER A 250 -7.88 11.22 -17.74
C SER A 250 -9.18 10.70 -17.14
N ASP A 251 -10.26 11.45 -17.35
CA ASP A 251 -11.57 11.17 -16.79
C ASP A 251 -12.67 11.46 -17.81
N ILE A 252 -13.71 10.64 -17.80
CA ILE A 252 -14.97 10.97 -18.47
C ILE A 252 -15.76 11.87 -17.53
N LEU A 253 -16.19 13.02 -18.03
CA LEU A 253 -17.09 13.94 -17.33
C LEU A 253 -18.55 13.61 -17.60
N GLU A 254 -18.85 13.23 -18.84
CA GLU A 254 -20.19 12.95 -19.31
C GLU A 254 -20.11 12.03 -20.53
N SER A 255 -21.04 11.09 -20.65
CA SER A 255 -21.17 10.23 -21.83
C SER A 255 -22.64 9.93 -22.07
N ALA A 256 -23.15 10.28 -23.25
CA ALA A 256 -24.55 10.10 -23.61
C ALA A 256 -24.69 9.54 -25.04
N THR A 257 -25.61 8.60 -25.22
CA THR A 257 -25.91 8.04 -26.55
C THR A 257 -27.20 8.64 -27.10
N TYR A 258 -27.17 8.98 -28.39
CA TYR A 258 -28.28 9.54 -29.15
C TYR A 258 -28.69 8.58 -30.26
N VAL A 259 -29.98 8.29 -30.38
CA VAL A 259 -30.57 7.49 -31.46
C VAL A 259 -31.54 8.37 -32.24
N ASN A 260 -31.31 8.52 -33.55
CA ASN A 260 -32.07 9.46 -34.39
C ASN A 260 -32.07 10.91 -33.87
N GLY A 261 -31.01 11.30 -33.14
CA GLY A 261 -30.88 12.64 -32.54
C GLY A 261 -31.57 12.81 -31.18
N GLU A 262 -32.25 11.80 -30.66
CA GLU A 262 -32.82 11.81 -29.30
C GLU A 262 -31.90 11.07 -28.33
N GLU A 263 -31.61 11.69 -27.18
CA GLU A 263 -30.82 11.07 -26.12
C GLU A 263 -31.56 9.86 -25.54
N ILE A 264 -30.87 8.73 -25.46
CA ILE A 264 -31.37 7.52 -24.81
C ILE A 264 -30.70 7.33 -23.46
N ASN A 265 -31.44 6.74 -22.52
CA ASN A 265 -30.83 6.26 -21.29
C ASN A 265 -30.16 4.91 -21.56
N ASP A 266 -28.86 4.95 -21.83
CA ASP A 266 -28.00 3.78 -22.04
C ASP A 266 -27.31 3.29 -20.76
N GLY A 267 -27.60 3.96 -19.63
CA GLY A 267 -26.97 3.74 -18.32
C GLY A 267 -25.60 4.40 -18.16
N ASN A 268 -25.00 4.95 -19.23
CA ASN A 268 -23.59 5.39 -19.23
C ASN A 268 -23.41 6.72 -18.49
N SER A 269 -24.47 7.50 -18.39
CA SER A 269 -24.53 8.73 -17.60
C SER A 269 -25.24 8.46 -16.28
N SER A 270 -24.59 8.72 -15.15
CA SER A 270 -25.30 8.85 -13.88
C SER A 270 -26.04 10.19 -13.92
N ARG A 271 -27.37 10.19 -13.80
CA ARG A 271 -28.16 11.44 -13.77
C ARG A 271 -27.82 12.32 -12.56
N GLU A 272 -27.06 11.81 -11.60
CA GLU A 272 -26.59 12.52 -10.42
C GLU A 272 -25.13 12.94 -10.61
N GLU A 273 -24.87 14.24 -10.44
CA GLU A 273 -23.55 14.84 -10.51
C GLU A 273 -22.71 14.43 -9.30
N VAL A 274 -21.62 13.72 -9.52
CA VAL A 274 -20.66 13.33 -8.47
C VAL A 274 -19.47 14.30 -8.44
N THR A 275 -18.89 14.42 -7.25
CA THR A 275 -17.61 15.11 -7.05
C THR A 275 -16.48 14.09 -7.09
N VAL A 276 -15.58 14.25 -8.06
CA VAL A 276 -14.38 13.44 -8.22
C VAL A 276 -13.19 14.20 -7.67
N GLU A 277 -12.38 13.56 -6.83
CA GLU A 277 -11.15 14.14 -6.27
C GLU A 277 -9.97 13.19 -6.47
N TYR A 278 -8.96 13.67 -7.20
CA TYR A 278 -7.64 13.04 -7.21
C TYR A 278 -6.82 13.57 -6.06
N ILE A 279 -6.22 12.66 -5.31
CA ILE A 279 -5.26 12.96 -4.26
C ILE A 279 -3.94 12.31 -4.64
N ILE A 280 -2.90 13.13 -4.84
CA ILE A 280 -1.52 12.67 -5.04
C ILE A 280 -0.73 12.98 -3.79
N GLU A 281 -0.12 11.96 -3.20
CA GLU A 281 0.73 12.08 -2.02
C GLU A 281 2.16 11.70 -2.38
N ILE A 282 3.08 12.63 -2.14
CA ILE A 282 4.53 12.40 -2.16
C ILE A 282 4.99 12.55 -0.73
N GLY A 283 5.55 11.48 -0.16
CA GLY A 283 5.95 11.44 1.23
C GLY A 283 7.40 11.04 1.41
N GLU A 284 8.02 11.58 2.46
CA GLU A 284 9.32 11.14 2.96
C GLU A 284 9.08 10.15 4.11
N ILE A 285 9.86 9.07 4.16
CA ILE A 285 9.78 8.03 5.19
C ILE A 285 11.13 7.88 5.89
N SER A 286 11.10 7.41 7.13
CA SER A 286 12.32 7.08 7.85
C SER A 286 13.06 5.93 7.16
N LYS A 287 14.39 5.96 7.24
CA LYS A 287 15.27 4.90 6.74
C LYS A 287 14.85 3.50 7.20
N ASP A 288 14.52 3.39 8.48
CA ASP A 288 14.07 2.15 9.10
C ASP A 288 12.77 1.64 8.46
N MET A 289 11.82 2.54 8.17
CA MET A 289 10.57 2.19 7.50
C MET A 289 10.82 1.74 6.05
N TYR A 290 11.71 2.42 5.32
CA TYR A 290 12.09 2.03 3.96
C TYR A 290 12.67 0.61 3.92
N HIS A 291 13.65 0.31 4.79
CA HIS A 291 14.26 -1.02 4.88
C HIS A 291 13.27 -2.09 5.36
N TYR A 292 12.38 -1.75 6.30
CA TYR A 292 11.31 -2.64 6.74
C TYR A 292 10.38 -3.04 5.59
N LEU A 293 9.90 -2.07 4.80
CA LEU A 293 9.01 -2.32 3.68
C LEU A 293 9.67 -3.18 2.60
N ILE A 294 10.93 -2.88 2.23
CA ILE A 294 11.68 -3.66 1.24
C ILE A 294 11.93 -5.09 1.71
N SER A 295 12.46 -5.26 2.92
CA SER A 295 12.77 -6.59 3.44
C SER A 295 11.51 -7.42 3.70
N GLY A 296 10.43 -6.80 4.17
CA GLY A 296 9.12 -7.46 4.34
C GLY A 296 8.53 -7.91 3.02
N ASN A 297 8.64 -7.09 1.97
CA ASN A 297 8.19 -7.45 0.64
C ASN A 297 9.00 -8.61 0.05
N LYS A 298 10.33 -8.55 0.16
CA LYS A 298 11.21 -9.68 -0.23
C LYS A 298 10.88 -10.97 0.51
N ALA A 299 10.52 -10.89 1.79
CA ALA A 299 10.12 -12.06 2.58
C ALA A 299 8.78 -12.65 2.13
N LEU A 300 7.82 -11.81 1.71
CA LEU A 300 6.54 -12.28 1.17
C LEU A 300 6.71 -12.97 -0.18
N ASN A 301 7.57 -12.42 -1.05
CA ASN A 301 7.85 -12.99 -2.37
C ASN A 301 8.87 -14.14 -2.30
N ALA A 302 9.38 -14.47 -1.10
CA ALA A 302 10.38 -15.51 -0.94
C ALA A 302 9.84 -16.93 -1.20
N GLU A 303 8.53 -17.13 -1.00
CA GLU A 303 7.86 -18.42 -1.24
C GLU A 303 7.89 -18.82 -2.73
N ASP A 304 7.98 -17.84 -3.63
CA ASP A 304 8.03 -18.05 -5.08
C ASP A 304 9.39 -18.63 -5.54
N TYR A 305 10.44 -18.56 -4.71
CA TYR A 305 11.76 -19.13 -5.02
C TYR A 305 11.86 -20.64 -4.75
N GLY A 306 10.78 -21.28 -4.29
CA GLY A 306 10.66 -22.73 -4.15
C GLY A 306 11.22 -23.31 -2.83
N PRO A 307 11.21 -24.64 -2.68
CA PRO A 307 11.43 -25.33 -1.39
C PRO A 307 12.86 -25.26 -0.83
N PHE A 308 13.76 -24.56 -1.52
CA PHE A 308 15.16 -24.37 -1.12
C PHE A 308 15.51 -22.89 -0.88
N ALA A 309 14.51 -22.00 -0.91
CA ALA A 309 14.71 -20.59 -0.62
C ALA A 309 15.15 -20.40 0.84
N GLU A 310 16.21 -19.63 1.05
CA GLU A 310 16.62 -19.26 2.40
C GLU A 310 15.61 -18.27 3.01
N PRO A 311 15.28 -18.38 4.31
CA PRO A 311 14.40 -17.41 4.96
C PRO A 311 14.95 -15.99 4.86
N VAL A 312 14.17 -15.09 4.26
CA VAL A 312 14.53 -13.67 4.21
C VAL A 312 14.26 -13.04 5.56
N GLN A 313 15.30 -12.49 6.19
CA GLN A 313 15.16 -11.76 7.44
C GLN A 313 14.49 -10.40 7.17
N VAL A 314 13.34 -10.18 7.81
CA VAL A 314 12.68 -8.86 7.83
C VAL A 314 13.47 -7.93 8.75
N TYR A 315 13.73 -6.72 8.27
CA TYR A 315 14.41 -5.68 9.02
C TYR A 315 13.64 -5.34 10.31
N SER A 316 14.34 -4.93 11.36
CA SER A 316 13.76 -4.46 12.62
C SER A 316 14.66 -3.41 13.26
N ASN A 317 14.08 -2.31 13.73
CA ASN A 317 14.77 -1.28 14.51
C ASN A 317 14.39 -1.32 16.01
N ILE A 318 13.91 -2.47 16.48
CA ILE A 318 13.48 -2.71 17.85
C ILE A 318 14.59 -3.46 18.61
N ASP A 319 15.18 -2.83 19.62
CA ASP A 319 16.18 -3.46 20.49
C ASP A 319 15.49 -4.38 21.50
N ASN A 320 16.05 -5.58 21.72
CA ASN A 320 15.50 -6.66 22.57
C ASN A 320 14.09 -7.14 22.17
N GLY A 321 13.65 -6.82 20.96
CA GLY A 321 12.36 -7.21 20.40
C GLY A 321 12.43 -7.31 18.88
N VAL A 322 11.28 -7.31 18.24
CA VAL A 322 11.15 -7.28 16.78
C VAL A 322 10.05 -6.33 16.34
N GLY A 323 10.05 -5.92 15.07
CA GLY A 323 9.01 -5.09 14.48
C GLY A 323 9.56 -3.77 13.96
N ILE A 324 8.75 -2.72 13.98
CA ILE A 324 9.09 -1.44 13.37
C ILE A 324 8.56 -0.26 14.17
N LEU A 325 9.44 0.71 14.41
CA LEU A 325 9.10 2.10 14.70
C LEU A 325 9.45 2.93 13.46
N GLY A 326 8.49 3.06 12.56
CA GLY A 326 8.63 3.84 11.33
C GLY A 326 8.04 5.23 11.49
N ALA A 327 8.44 6.15 10.60
CA ALA A 327 7.84 7.48 10.54
C ALA A 327 7.72 7.97 9.10
N TYR A 328 6.75 8.84 8.84
CA TYR A 328 6.55 9.44 7.54
C TYR A 328 5.92 10.83 7.64
N THR A 329 6.18 11.66 6.62
CA THR A 329 5.52 12.96 6.44
C THR A 329 5.15 13.13 4.97
N THR A 330 3.95 13.64 4.67
CA THR A 330 3.46 13.78 3.29
C THR A 330 3.25 15.22 2.85
N TYR A 331 3.48 15.45 1.56
CA TYR A 331 2.84 16.51 0.79
C TYR A 331 1.65 15.92 0.04
N ARG A 332 0.54 16.68 -0.02
CA ARG A 332 -0.69 16.28 -0.70
C ARG A 332 -1.09 17.33 -1.73
N PHE A 333 -1.22 16.91 -2.98
CA PHE A 333 -1.91 17.66 -4.03
C PHE A 333 -3.33 17.12 -4.20
N SER A 334 -4.31 18.02 -4.38
CA SER A 334 -5.69 17.65 -4.69
C SER A 334 -6.17 18.33 -5.96
N SER A 335 -6.83 17.57 -6.84
CA SER A 335 -7.58 18.07 -8.00
C SER A 335 -9.01 17.57 -7.91
N ARG A 336 -9.94 18.51 -7.73
CA ARG A 336 -11.37 18.22 -7.57
C ARG A 336 -12.19 18.77 -8.73
N PHE A 337 -13.13 17.99 -9.25
CA PHE A 337 -14.04 18.40 -10.32
C PHE A 337 -15.39 17.67 -10.24
N LYS A 338 -16.34 18.09 -11.07
CA LYS A 338 -17.68 17.50 -11.17
C LYS A 338 -17.78 16.59 -12.39
N SER A 339 -18.48 15.47 -12.24
CA SER A 339 -18.73 14.52 -13.32
C SER A 339 -20.16 13.98 -13.21
N ASN A 340 -20.84 13.83 -14.34
CA ASN A 340 -22.09 13.07 -14.47
C ASN A 340 -21.82 11.62 -14.89
N TYR A 341 -20.55 11.20 -14.83
CA TYR A 341 -20.13 9.85 -15.16
C TYR A 341 -19.61 9.15 -13.91
N LEU A 342 -20.29 8.07 -13.52
CA LEU A 342 -19.81 7.13 -12.51
C LEU A 342 -19.44 5.81 -13.20
N PRO A 343 -18.17 5.35 -13.15
CA PRO A 343 -17.77 4.10 -13.78
C PRO A 343 -18.60 2.89 -13.32
N TYR A 344 -19.09 2.07 -14.26
CA TYR A 344 -19.97 0.93 -13.98
C TYR A 344 -19.41 -0.20 -13.10
N TYR A 345 -18.11 -0.19 -12.80
CA TYR A 345 -17.45 -1.29 -12.09
C TYR A 345 -17.67 -1.28 -10.57
N PHE A 346 -18.62 -0.50 -10.07
CA PHE A 346 -18.97 -0.49 -8.65
C PHE A 346 -20.20 -1.34 -8.40
N PRO A 347 -20.08 -2.51 -7.72
CA PRO A 347 -21.25 -3.15 -7.17
C PRO A 347 -21.86 -2.24 -6.10
N HIS A 348 -23.18 -2.07 -6.15
CA HIS A 348 -23.97 -1.42 -5.11
C HIS A 348 -23.77 -2.04 -3.73
#